data_AF-A0A9J6EM97-F1
#
_entry.id   AF-A0A9J6EM97-F1
#
_cell.length_a   1.000
_cell.length_b   1.000
_cell.length_c   1.000
_cell.angle_alpha   90.00
_cell.angle_beta   90.00
_cell.angle_gamma   90.00
#
_symmetry.space_group_name_H-M   'P 1'
#
loop_
_entity.id
_entity.type
_entity.pdbx_description
1 polymer ?
#
loop_
_entity_poly.entity_id
_entity_poly.type
_entity_poly.pdbx_seq_one_letter_code
_entity_poly.pdbx_strand_id
1 'polypeptide(L)' 'MGIFLFTHSVAFAEDLGIEAEHMKKHEFLTEANRRYTQAAYNCWIAACLYVVTLAASVHQIYMNRRAQRAY' A
#
# COMPACT_ATOMS: atom_id res chain seq x y z
N MET A 1 -4.67 3.85 2.43
CA MET A 1 -3.27 4.22 2.77
C MET A 1 -2.55 4.86 1.59
N GLY A 2 -2.39 4.19 0.45
CA GLY A 2 -1.56 4.68 -0.67
C GLY A 2 -1.83 6.10 -1.18
N ILE A 3 -3.08 6.57 -1.18
CA ILE A 3 -3.42 7.96 -1.57
C ILE A 3 -2.88 8.99 -0.56
N PHE A 4 -2.99 8.73 0.74
CA PHE A 4 -2.52 9.65 1.79
C PHE A 4 -0.98 9.73 1.86
N LEU A 5 -0.28 8.65 1.54
CA LEU A 5 1.19 8.66 1.44
C LEU A 5 1.67 9.38 0.19
N PHE A 6 0.94 9.30 -0.93
CA PHE A 6 1.26 10.07 -2.15
C PHE A 6 1.11 11.59 -1.94
N THR A 7 0.17 12.01 -1.09
CA THR A 7 0.01 13.42 -0.69
C THR A 7 0.97 13.87 0.41
N HIS A 8 1.96 13.05 0.81
CA HIS A 8 2.93 13.37 1.86
C HIS A 8 2.26 13.82 3.17
N SER A 9 1.20 13.12 3.58
CA SER A 9 0.42 13.47 4.77
C SER A 9 1.25 13.31 6.04
N VAL A 10 1.29 14.36 6.87
CA VAL A 10 2.00 14.40 8.17
C VAL A 10 1.56 13.28 9.12
N ALA A 11 0.35 12.73 8.94
CA ALA A 11 -0.16 11.61 9.73
C ALA A 11 0.66 10.32 9.58
N PHE A 12 1.47 10.18 8.53
CA PHE A 12 2.37 9.03 8.32
C PHE A 12 3.84 9.39 8.53
N ALA A 13 4.14 10.57 9.08
CA ALA A 13 5.52 11.03 9.27
C ALA A 13 6.29 10.18 10.28
N GLU A 14 5.62 9.67 11.31
CA GLU A 14 6.18 8.77 12.31
C GLU A 14 6.51 7.37 11.76
N ASP A 15 5.75 6.91 10.76
CA ASP A 15 5.86 5.56 10.19
C ASP A 15 7.09 5.42 9.25
N LEU A 16 7.71 6.53 8.87
CA LEU A 16 8.88 6.56 7.98
C LEU A 16 10.18 6.11 8.67
N GLY A 17 10.20 6.07 10.01
CA GLY A 17 11.37 5.65 10.81
C GLY A 17 12.63 6.47 10.51
N ILE A 18 12.50 7.80 10.40
CA ILE A 18 13.63 8.70 10.13
C ILE A 18 14.24 9.13 11.46
N GLU A 19 15.43 8.61 11.76
CA GLU A 19 16.27 9.05 12.88
C GLU A 19 16.76 10.48 12.60
N ALA A 20 16.06 11.47 13.16
CA ALA A 20 16.31 12.89 12.90
C ALA A 20 17.52 13.45 13.66
N GLU A 21 18.18 12.65 14.50
CA GLU A 21 19.11 13.13 15.53
C GLU A 21 20.35 13.87 14.96
N HIS A 22 20.69 13.70 13.67
CA HIS A 22 21.88 14.31 13.07
C HIS A 22 21.69 14.92 11.66
N MET A 23 20.45 15.13 11.18
CA MET A 23 20.21 15.64 9.81
C MET A 23 19.92 17.15 9.75
N LYS A 24 20.50 17.83 8.76
CA LYS A 24 20.08 19.20 8.41
C LYS A 24 18.65 19.16 7.88
N LYS A 25 17.85 20.21 8.17
CA LYS A 25 16.43 20.30 7.77
C LYS A 25 16.17 19.95 6.29
N HIS A 26 17.06 20.34 5.38
CA HIS A 26 16.91 20.06 3.93
C HIS A 26 17.09 18.58 3.57
N GLU A 27 18.00 17.90 4.28
CA GLU A 27 18.33 16.48 4.08
C GLU A 27 17.19 15.63 4.62
N PHE A 28 16.67 16.01 5.78
CA PHE A 28 15.50 15.40 6.40
C PHE A 28 14.28 15.42 5.45
N LEU A 29 13.97 16.59 4.87
CA LEU A 29 12.82 16.71 3.96
C LEU A 29 12.99 15.89 2.67
N THR A 30 14.22 15.82 2.14
CA THR A 30 14.52 15.05 0.93
C THR A 30 14.40 13.55 1.18
N GLU A 31 14.93 13.07 2.31
CA GLU A 31 14.86 11.67 2.71
C GLU A 31 13.42 11.26 3.08
N ALA A 32 12.67 12.14 3.74
CA ALA A 32 11.26 11.92 4.04
C ALA A 32 10.44 11.73 2.76
N ASN A 33 10.59 12.62 1.78
CA ASN A 33 9.89 12.55 0.50
C ASN A 33 10.19 11.23 -0.25
N ARG A 34 11.46 10.79 -0.20
CA ARG A 34 11.88 9.51 -0.78
C ARG A 34 11.18 8.32 -0.12
N ARG A 35 11.15 8.29 1.22
CA ARG A 35 10.52 7.20 1.97
C ARG A 35 9.00 7.18 1.83
N TYR A 36 8.34 8.34 1.81
CA TYR A 36 6.90 8.45 1.52
C TYR A 36 6.55 7.82 0.19
N THR A 37 7.33 8.14 -0.85
CA THR A 37 7.14 7.60 -2.19
C THR A 37 7.32 6.08 -2.21
N GLN A 38 8.37 5.55 -1.56
CA GLN A 38 8.61 4.11 -1.47
C GLN A 38 7.47 3.37 -0.75
N ALA A 39 7.03 3.89 0.40
CA ALA A 39 5.93 3.30 1.16
C ALA A 39 4.60 3.36 0.38
N ALA A 40 4.35 4.45 -0.36
CA ALA A 40 3.20 4.55 -1.25
C ALA A 40 3.21 3.45 -2.32
N TYR A 41 4.34 3.24 -3.01
CA TYR A 41 4.47 2.18 -4.02
C TYR A 41 4.21 0.79 -3.44
N ASN A 42 4.79 0.47 -2.29
CA ASN A 42 4.57 -0.82 -1.62
C ASN A 42 3.09 -1.04 -1.30
N CYS A 43 2.39 0.00 -0.83
CA CYS A 43 0.95 -0.07 -0.55
C CYS A 43 0.13 -0.28 -1.82
N TRP A 44 0.47 0.39 -2.92
CA TRP A 44 -0.21 0.22 -4.21
C TRP A 44 0.00 -1.19 -4.78
N ILE A 45 1.20 -1.74 -4.69
CA ILE A 45 1.49 -3.12 -5.12
C ILE A 45 0.65 -4.10 -4.29
N ALA A 46 0.64 -3.95 -2.96
CA ALA A 46 -0.16 -4.79 -2.09
C ALA A 46 -1.66 -4.71 -2.42
N ALA A 47 -2.19 -3.50 -2.65
CA ALA A 47 -3.58 -3.31 -3.06
C ALA A 47 -3.89 -4.04 -4.39
N CYS A 48 -3.01 -3.95 -5.37
CA CYS A 48 -3.15 -4.67 -6.64
C CYS A 48 -3.18 -6.20 -6.43
N LEU A 49 -2.30 -6.74 -5.59
CA LEU A 49 -2.29 -8.16 -5.26
C LEU A 49 -3.60 -8.60 -4.62
N TYR A 50 -4.11 -7.84 -3.66
CA TYR A 50 -5.41 -8.13 -3.03
C TYR A 50 -6.57 -8.12 -4.03
N VAL A 51 -6.58 -7.18 -4.98
CA VAL A 51 -7.61 -7.13 -6.04
C VAL A 51 -7.55 -8.38 -6.91
N VAL A 52 -6.36 -8.83 -7.31
CA VAL A 52 -6.19 -10.06 -8.12
C VAL A 52 -6.65 -11.28 -7.34
N THR A 53 -6.24 -11.42 -6.08
CA THR A 53 -6.68 -12.54 -5.22
C THR A 53 -8.19 -12.54 -5.00
N LEU A 54 -8.79 -11.36 -4.83
CA LEU A 54 -10.24 -11.22 -4.71
C LEU A 54 -10.95 -11.65 -5.99
N ALA A 55 -10.48 -11.21 -7.16
CA ALA A 55 -11.05 -11.60 -8.44
C ALA A 55 -10.98 -13.12 -8.67
N ALA A 56 -9.82 -13.73 -8.38
CA ALA A 56 -9.66 -15.19 -8.45
C ALA A 56 -10.62 -15.90 -7.49
N SER A 57 -10.74 -15.42 -6.25
CA SER A 57 -11.63 -15.97 -5.23
C SER A 57 -13.10 -15.88 -5.65
N VAL A 58 -13.54 -14.73 -6.19
CA VAL A 58 -14.90 -14.54 -6.71
C VAL A 58 -15.18 -15.48 -7.88
N HIS A 59 -14.21 -15.65 -8.79
CA HIS A 59 -14.34 -16.59 -9.90
C HIS A 59 -14.49 -18.04 -9.41
N GLN A 60 -13.68 -18.46 -8.44
CA GLN A 60 -13.80 -19.80 -7.84
C GLN A 60 -15.13 -19.99 -7.12
N ILE A 61 -15.63 -18.99 -6.38
CA ILE A 61 -16.94 -19.04 -5.73
C ILE A 61 -18.06 -19.19 -6.77
N TYR A 62 -18.00 -18.44 -7.86
CA TYR A 62 -19.00 -18.53 -8.93
C TYR A 62 -19.04 -19.94 -9.54
N MET A 63 -17.89 -20.50 -9.90
CA MET A 63 -17.79 -21.84 -10.46
C MET A 63 -18.28 -22.92 -9.47
N ASN A 64 -17.89 -22.82 -8.19
CA ASN A 64 -18.33 -23.77 -7.17
C ASN A 64 -19.85 -23.71 -6.95
N ARG A 65 -20.45 -22.52 -6.90
CA ARG A 65 -21.90 -22.37 -6.77
C ARG A 65 -22.66 -22.90 -7.98
N ARG A 66 -22.08 -22.81 -9.18
CA ARG A 66 -22.65 -23.39 -10.40
C ARG A 66 -22.58 -24.91 -10.39
N ALA A 67 -21.45 -25.49 -9.98
CA ALA A 67 -21.30 -26.95 -9.86
C ALA A 67 -22.26 -27.54 -8.81
N GLN A 68 -22.42 -26.90 -7.65
CA GLN A 68 -23.36 -27.34 -6.60
C GLN A 68 -24.82 -27.32 -7.04
N ARG A 69 -25.23 -26.43 -7.94
CA ARG A 69 -26.61 -26.39 -8.46
C ARG A 69 -26.90 -27.44 -9.53
N ALA A 70 -25.85 -28.04 -10.10
CA ALA A 70 -25.97 -29.04 -11.16
C ALA A 70 -26.02 -30.48 -10.62
N TYR A 71 -25.85 -30.65 -9.30
CA TYR A 71 -25.96 -31.92 -8.56
C TYR A 71 -27.20 -31.87 -7.67
#